data_AF-A0A482X9F2-F1
#
_entry.id   AF-A0A482X9F2-F1
#
_cell.length_a   1.000
_cell.length_b   1.000
_cell.length_c   1.000
_cell.angle_alpha   90.00
_cell.angle_beta   90.00
_cell.angle_gamma   90.00
#
_symmetry.space_group_name_H-M   'P 1'
#
loop_
_entity.id
_entity.type
_entity.pdbx_description
1 polymer ?
#
loop_
_entity_poly.entity_id
_entity_poly.type
_entity_poly.pdbx_seq_one_letter_code
_entity_poly.pdbx_strand_id
1 'polypeptide(L)'
;TGRERQTIWQGILEWVEKAKGPNDNQKQTRHVPCQVSANSKDGSEQELKTDNWPHKLIMQLMPKQLIGNIGGAYLKNSKSVLFHPQQCEALDSLTKVMSSGFAGCVHFTSVLPPTMCDPKVLILLYTAEKRAYLGFIPNDQVAFVDRLRKV
;
A
#
# COMPACT_ATOMS: atom_id res chain seq x y z
N THR A 1 -22.07 0.34 18.85
CA THR A 1 -20.71 0.36 19.42
C THR A 1 -19.71 0.40 18.27
N GLY A 2 -19.09 1.55 18.04
CA GLY A 2 -18.17 1.76 16.91
C GLY A 2 -16.95 0.84 17.04
N ARG A 3 -16.56 0.18 15.95
CA ARG A 3 -15.34 -0.64 15.91
C ARG A 3 -14.14 0.28 16.06
N GLU A 4 -13.45 0.23 17.19
CA GLU A 4 -12.28 1.08 17.45
C GLU A 4 -11.09 0.52 16.67
N ARG A 5 -10.56 1.29 15.71
CA ARG A 5 -9.39 0.90 14.91
C ARG A 5 -8.15 1.48 15.58
N GLN A 6 -7.15 0.65 15.83
CA GLN A 6 -5.90 1.08 16.44
C GLN A 6 -4.88 1.46 15.37
N THR A 7 -4.18 2.58 15.56
CA THR A 7 -3.00 2.93 14.75
C THR A 7 -1.88 1.93 15.05
N ILE A 8 -1.41 1.25 14.01
CA ILE A 8 -0.38 0.22 14.08
C ILE A 8 0.96 0.68 13.48
N TRP A 9 0.97 1.74 12.67
CA TRP A 9 2.20 2.26 12.07
C TRP A 9 2.05 3.75 11.73
N GLN A 10 3.18 4.46 11.76
CA GLN A 10 3.29 5.84 11.30
C GLN A 10 4.63 6.05 10.60
N GLY A 11 4.60 6.74 9.47
CA GLY A 11 5.80 7.04 8.69
C GLY A 11 5.50 7.78 7.39
N ILE A 12 6.31 7.51 6.38
CA ILE A 12 6.25 8.19 5.08
C ILE A 12 5.94 7.16 3.98
N LEU A 13 4.96 7.47 3.14
CA LEU A 13 4.74 6.78 1.87
C LEU A 13 5.45 7.56 0.76
N GLU A 14 6.50 6.97 0.18
CA GLU A 14 7.27 7.54 -0.92
C GLU A 14 6.83 6.91 -2.24
N TRP A 15 6.64 7.72 -3.29
CA TRP A 15 6.40 7.21 -4.64
C TRP A 15 7.05 8.10 -5.69
N VAL A 16 7.22 7.57 -6.89
CA VAL A 16 7.80 8.28 -8.02
C VAL A 16 6.73 8.62 -9.05
N GLU A 17 6.51 9.91 -9.25
CA GLU A 17 5.68 10.45 -10.30
C GLU A 17 6.49 10.53 -11.60
N LYS A 18 6.00 9.85 -12.64
CA LYS A 18 6.54 9.98 -13.99
C LYS A 18 5.79 11.12 -14.69
N ALA A 19 6.52 12.08 -15.24
CA ALA A 19 5.94 13.16 -16.03
C ALA A 19 5.19 12.62 -17.26
N LYS A 20 4.17 13.35 -17.72
CA LYS A 20 3.26 12.94 -18.81
C LYS A 20 3.75 13.32 -20.22
N GLY A 21 4.96 13.82 -20.37
CA GLY A 21 5.49 14.31 -21.65
C GLY A 21 6.37 13.27 -22.39
N PRO A 22 6.30 13.17 -23.73
CA PRO A 22 7.11 12.23 -24.52
C PRO A 22 8.63 12.50 -24.45
N ASN A 23 9.05 13.70 -24.00
CA ASN A 23 10.46 14.08 -23.83
C ASN A 23 10.88 14.31 -22.37
N ASP A 24 9.96 14.19 -21.40
CA ASP A 24 10.25 14.47 -19.99
C ASP A 24 10.57 13.17 -19.25
N ASN A 25 11.87 12.85 -19.19
CA ASN A 25 12.39 11.78 -18.34
C ASN A 25 12.50 12.19 -16.86
N GLN A 26 12.00 13.36 -16.47
CA GLN A 26 12.01 13.78 -15.07
C GLN A 26 11.08 12.92 -14.23
N LYS A 27 11.69 12.15 -13.33
CA LYS A 27 11.03 11.43 -12.24
C LYS A 27 10.99 12.35 -11.04
N GLN A 28 9.79 12.65 -10.55
CA GLN A 28 9.63 13.41 -9.31
C GLN A 28 9.32 12.46 -8.16
N THR A 29 10.19 12.42 -7.16
CA THR A 29 9.91 11.68 -5.91
C THR A 29 8.96 12.52 -5.06
N ARG A 30 7.87 11.89 -4.60
CA ARG A 30 6.83 12.48 -3.78
C ARG A 30 6.77 11.75 -2.43
N HIS A 31 6.54 12.50 -1.36
CA HIS A 31 6.45 11.97 0.01
C HIS A 31 5.11 12.34 0.63
N VAL A 32 4.43 11.37 1.24
CA VAL A 32 3.16 11.57 1.94
C VAL A 32 3.31 11.02 3.36
N PRO A 33 3.33 11.88 4.40
CA PRO A 33 3.23 11.43 5.78
C PRO A 33 1.92 10.65 5.98
N CYS A 34 1.99 9.51 6.66
CA CYS A 34 0.86 8.60 6.73
C CYS A 34 0.84 7.81 8.04
N GLN A 35 -0.36 7.57 8.56
CA GLN A 35 -0.62 6.59 9.60
C GLN A 35 -1.40 5.40 9.03
N VAL A 36 -1.21 4.21 9.60
CA VAL A 36 -1.95 3.01 9.21
C VAL A 36 -2.69 2.46 10.43
N SER A 37 -3.97 2.12 10.25
CA SER A 37 -4.76 1.48 11.30
C SER A 37 -5.34 0.14 10.86
N ALA A 38 -5.47 -0.78 11.81
CA ALA A 38 -6.11 -2.09 11.62
C ALA A 38 -7.33 -2.24 12.53
N ASN A 39 -8.20 -3.20 12.19
CA ASN A 39 -9.27 -3.60 13.09
C ASN A 39 -8.67 -4.44 14.22
N SER A 40 -9.03 -4.12 15.46
CA SER A 40 -8.60 -4.84 16.67
C SER A 40 -9.49 -6.05 17.03
N LYS A 41 -10.50 -6.38 16.21
CA LYS A 41 -11.54 -7.36 16.58
C LYS A 41 -11.36 -8.74 15.93
N ASP A 42 -10.84 -9.64 16.74
CA ASP A 42 -11.29 -10.99 17.08
C ASP A 42 -10.04 -11.82 17.31
N GLY A 43 -9.94 -12.48 18.47
CA GLY A 43 -8.77 -13.22 18.96
C GLY A 43 -8.36 -14.44 18.11
N SER A 44 -8.50 -14.37 16.80
CA SER A 44 -8.23 -15.38 15.78
C SER A 44 -7.45 -14.86 14.58
N GLU A 45 -7.10 -13.56 14.49
CA GLU A 45 -6.19 -13.06 13.46
C GLU A 45 -4.87 -12.60 14.09
N GLN A 46 -3.79 -13.33 13.78
CA GLN A 46 -2.41 -12.97 14.12
C GLN A 46 -2.22 -11.45 14.04
N GLU A 47 -2.02 -10.80 15.20
CA GLU A 47 -1.77 -9.36 15.28
C GLU A 47 -0.72 -8.99 14.23
N LEU A 48 -1.03 -7.99 13.41
CA LEU A 48 -0.08 -7.47 12.44
C LEU A 48 1.10 -6.88 13.21
N LYS A 49 2.20 -7.63 13.28
CA LYS A 49 3.45 -7.13 13.84
C LYS A 49 4.03 -6.08 12.90
N THR A 50 3.95 -4.83 13.30
CA THR A 50 4.43 -3.68 12.52
C THR A 50 5.75 -3.11 13.04
N ASP A 51 6.29 -3.64 14.14
CA ASP A 51 7.54 -3.16 14.76
C ASP A 51 8.73 -3.15 13.79
N ASN A 52 8.73 -4.07 12.82
CA ASN A 52 9.78 -4.20 11.80
C ASN A 52 9.50 -3.41 10.52
N TRP A 53 8.37 -2.70 10.43
CA TRP A 53 8.07 -1.93 9.23
C TRP A 53 9.02 -0.72 9.16
N PRO A 54 9.62 -0.44 7.99
CA PRO A 54 10.49 0.72 7.87
C PRO A 54 9.67 2.00 8.06
N HIS A 55 10.31 3.05 8.59
CA HIS A 55 9.68 4.37 8.72
C HIS A 55 9.28 4.97 7.37
N LYS A 56 9.89 4.51 6.28
CA LYS A 56 9.56 4.89 4.91
C LYS A 56 9.17 3.67 4.09
N LEU A 57 7.96 3.68 3.57
CA LEU A 57 7.43 2.68 2.64
C LEU A 57 7.57 3.18 1.21
N ILE A 58 8.05 2.32 0.31
CA ILE A 58 8.25 2.66 -1.10
C ILE A 58 7.10 2.13 -1.92
N MET A 59 6.44 2.98 -2.68
CA MET A 59 5.29 2.62 -3.50
C MET A 59 5.60 2.77 -4.99
N GLN A 60 5.29 1.71 -5.73
CA GLN A 60 5.25 1.70 -7.18
C GLN A 60 3.80 1.76 -7.65
N LEU A 61 3.50 2.68 -8.57
CA LEU A 61 2.18 2.73 -9.19
C LEU A 61 2.04 1.64 -10.25
N MET A 62 0.91 0.93 -10.22
CA MET A 62 0.55 -0.12 -11.16
C MET A 62 -0.88 0.09 -11.66
N PRO A 63 -1.21 -0.22 -12.93
CA PRO A 63 -2.59 -0.17 -13.40
C PRO A 63 -3.51 -1.07 -12.56
N LYS A 64 -4.69 -0.57 -12.15
CA LYS A 64 -5.67 -1.37 -11.38
C LYS A 64 -6.08 -2.65 -12.11
N GLN A 65 -6.16 -2.61 -13.44
CA GLN A 65 -6.46 -3.79 -14.26
C GLN A 65 -5.43 -4.91 -14.04
N LEU A 66 -4.15 -4.56 -13.93
CA LEU A 66 -3.07 -5.52 -13.69
C LEU A 66 -3.23 -6.19 -12.32
N ILE A 67 -3.52 -5.38 -11.30
CA ILE A 67 -3.78 -5.85 -9.94
C ILE A 67 -5.06 -6.72 -9.89
N GLY A 68 -6.11 -6.37 -10.63
CA GLY A 68 -7.33 -7.17 -10.72
C GLY A 68 -7.06 -8.55 -11.33
N ASN A 69 -6.34 -8.60 -12.45
CA ASN A 69 -6.06 -9.82 -13.20
C ASN A 69 -5.17 -10.80 -12.42
N ILE A 70 -4.14 -10.29 -11.73
CA ILE A 70 -3.16 -11.12 -11.02
C ILE A 70 -3.56 -11.34 -9.56
N GLY A 71 -4.07 -10.28 -8.92
CA GLY A 71 -4.23 -10.15 -7.49
C GLY A 71 -5.62 -10.44 -6.98
N GLY A 72 -6.63 -10.62 -7.84
CA GLY A 72 -8.03 -10.74 -7.41
C GLY A 72 -8.28 -11.78 -6.30
N ALA A 73 -7.70 -12.98 -6.41
CA ALA A 73 -7.79 -14.01 -5.37
C ALA A 73 -7.00 -13.65 -4.10
N TYR A 74 -5.81 -13.07 -4.26
CA TYR A 74 -4.92 -12.66 -3.17
C TYR A 74 -5.48 -11.50 -2.35
N LEU A 75 -6.19 -10.56 -2.98
CA LEU A 75 -6.84 -9.44 -2.29
C LEU A 75 -8.07 -9.91 -1.50
N LYS A 76 -8.81 -10.91 -2.00
CA LYS A 76 -9.90 -11.53 -1.22
C LYS A 76 -9.37 -12.27 0.01
N ASN A 77 -8.20 -12.91 -0.11
CA ASN A 77 -7.52 -13.59 0.98
C ASN A 77 -6.36 -12.75 1.54
N SER A 78 -6.67 -11.56 2.02
CA SER A 78 -5.68 -10.62 2.56
C SER A 78 -6.11 -10.02 3.90
N LYS A 79 -5.13 -9.60 4.70
CA LYS A 79 -5.38 -8.71 5.84
C LYS A 79 -5.63 -7.30 5.34
N SER A 80 -6.67 -6.65 5.86
CA SER A 80 -7.06 -5.30 5.43
C SER A 80 -6.68 -4.24 6.47
N VAL A 81 -6.09 -3.15 6.00
CA VAL A 81 -5.71 -1.97 6.81
C VAL A 81 -6.22 -0.69 6.18
N LEU A 82 -6.29 0.40 6.97
CA LEU A 82 -6.61 1.74 6.48
C LEU A 82 -5.37 2.61 6.52
N PHE A 83 -5.14 3.36 5.44
CA PHE A 83 -4.13 4.39 5.37
C PHE A 83 -4.78 5.75 5.61
N HIS A 84 -4.16 6.53 6.48
CA HIS A 84 -4.56 7.89 6.87
C HIS A 84 -3.45 8.84 6.45
N PRO A 85 -3.35 9.19 5.15
CA PRO A 85 -2.36 10.15 4.69
C PRO A 85 -2.69 11.55 5.19
N GLN A 86 -1.65 12.29 5.58
CA GLN A 86 -1.78 13.69 5.94
C GLN A 86 -1.95 14.57 4.69
N GLN A 87 -2.84 15.55 4.76
CA GLN A 87 -3.11 16.47 3.65
C GLN A 87 -1.84 17.24 3.25
N CYS A 88 -1.47 17.14 1.97
CA CYS A 88 -0.35 17.82 1.35
C CYS A 88 -0.46 17.76 -0.19
N GLU A 89 0.30 18.57 -0.91
CA GLU A 89 0.29 18.59 -2.39
C GLU A 89 0.58 17.20 -3.00
N ALA A 90 1.51 16.45 -2.40
CA ALA A 90 1.85 15.10 -2.83
C ALA A 90 0.67 14.12 -2.71
N LEU A 91 -0.19 14.29 -1.70
CA LEU A 91 -1.41 13.51 -1.54
C LEU A 91 -2.45 13.87 -2.60
N ASP A 92 -2.58 15.15 -2.97
CA ASP A 92 -3.52 15.56 -4.02
C ASP A 92 -3.14 14.94 -5.38
N SER A 93 -1.85 14.98 -5.73
CA SER A 93 -1.33 14.29 -6.91
C SER A 93 -1.55 12.78 -6.84
N LEU A 94 -1.27 12.15 -5.69
CA LEU A 94 -1.49 10.72 -5.51
C LEU A 94 -2.97 10.34 -5.67
N THR A 95 -3.87 11.11 -5.06
CA THR A 95 -5.33 10.92 -5.15
C THR A 95 -5.78 10.99 -6.60
N LYS A 96 -5.30 11.97 -7.36
CA LYS A 96 -5.60 12.13 -8.78
C LYS A 96 -5.14 10.91 -9.59
N VAL A 97 -3.91 10.45 -9.38
CA VAL A 97 -3.36 9.30 -10.10
C VAL A 97 -4.13 8.02 -9.77
N MET A 98 -4.40 7.74 -8.49
CA MET A 98 -5.14 6.53 -8.09
C MET A 98 -6.61 6.56 -8.52
N SER A 99 -7.20 7.75 -8.63
CA SER A 99 -8.54 7.93 -9.20
C SER A 99 -8.56 7.65 -10.71
N SER A 100 -7.45 7.88 -11.41
CA SER A 100 -7.31 7.64 -12.86
C SER A 100 -7.07 6.18 -13.26
N GLY A 101 -7.24 5.22 -12.33
CA GLY A 101 -7.12 3.79 -12.61
C GLY A 101 -5.80 3.16 -12.21
N PHE A 102 -5.02 3.80 -11.34
CA PHE A 102 -3.80 3.23 -10.75
C PHE A 102 -4.02 2.75 -9.31
N ALA A 103 -3.24 1.77 -8.92
CA ALA A 103 -3.09 1.24 -7.58
C ALA A 103 -1.64 1.42 -7.12
N GLY A 104 -1.42 1.45 -5.81
CA GLY A 104 -0.09 1.38 -5.23
C GLY A 104 0.31 -0.06 -4.94
N CYS A 105 1.47 -0.49 -5.42
CA CYS A 105 2.20 -1.64 -4.90
C CYS A 105 3.26 -1.12 -3.93
N VAL A 106 3.07 -1.36 -2.65
CA VAL A 106 3.92 -0.84 -1.57
C VAL A 106 4.87 -1.94 -1.13
N HIS A 107 6.16 -1.63 -1.11
CA HIS A 107 7.25 -2.52 -0.74
C HIS A 107 7.79 -2.16 0.64
N PHE A 108 7.93 -3.18 1.48
CA PHE A 108 8.58 -3.07 2.78
C PHE A 108 10.09 -3.26 2.59
N THR A 109 10.81 -2.17 2.31
CA THR A 109 12.27 -2.19 2.23
C THR A 109 12.84 -2.15 3.64
N SER A 110 12.90 -3.30 4.33
CA SER A 110 13.59 -3.38 5.62
C SER A 110 15.10 -3.26 5.43
N VAL A 111 15.75 -2.54 6.35
CA VAL A 111 17.22 -2.41 6.42
C VAL A 111 17.83 -3.65 7.11
N LEU A 112 17.01 -4.43 7.82
CA LEU A 112 17.41 -5.68 8.48
C LEU A 112 17.15 -6.87 7.54
N PRO A 113 17.87 -8.00 7.71
CA PRO A 113 17.60 -9.22 6.95
C PRO A 113 16.11 -9.58 7.08
N PRO A 114 15.37 -9.71 5.96
CA PRO A 114 13.95 -9.99 6.03
C PRO A 114 13.75 -11.34 6.70
N THR A 115 12.99 -11.38 7.80
CA THR A 115 12.58 -12.66 8.37
C THR A 115 11.51 -13.27 7.45
N MET A 116 11.36 -14.60 7.43
CA MET A 116 10.36 -15.24 6.58
C MET A 116 8.91 -14.79 6.87
N CYS A 117 8.68 -14.18 8.04
CA CYS A 117 7.37 -13.76 8.50
C CYS A 117 7.03 -12.29 8.20
N ASP A 118 7.98 -11.48 7.71
CA ASP A 118 7.73 -10.07 7.43
C ASP A 118 6.99 -9.91 6.08
N PRO A 119 5.95 -9.07 6.00
CA PRO A 119 5.29 -8.79 4.74
C PRO A 119 6.28 -8.11 3.78
N LYS A 120 6.28 -8.53 2.53
CA LYS A 120 7.18 -7.98 1.50
C LYS A 120 6.47 -6.94 0.65
N VAL A 121 5.16 -7.12 0.44
CA VAL A 121 4.31 -6.26 -0.39
C VAL A 121 2.92 -6.07 0.20
N LEU A 122 2.37 -4.85 0.07
CA LEU A 122 0.94 -4.57 0.21
C LEU A 122 0.40 -3.87 -1.04
N ILE A 123 -0.90 -4.00 -1.28
CA ILE A 123 -1.61 -3.27 -2.33
C ILE A 123 -2.44 -2.15 -1.71
N LEU A 124 -2.21 -0.93 -2.15
CA LEU A 124 -2.92 0.27 -1.73
C LEU A 124 -3.92 0.70 -2.82
N LEU A 125 -5.19 0.82 -2.44
CA LEU A 125 -6.27 1.27 -3.32
C LEU A 125 -6.93 2.52 -2.75
N TYR A 126 -7.17 3.51 -3.61
CA TYR A 126 -8.07 4.62 -3.30
C TYR A 126 -9.50 4.31 -3.77
N THR A 127 -10.46 4.56 -2.89
CA THR A 127 -11.90 4.46 -3.15
C THR A 127 -12.50 5.87 -3.11
N ALA A 128 -13.02 6.35 -4.25
CA ALA A 128 -13.53 7.71 -4.37
C ALA A 128 -14.84 7.89 -3.57
N GLU A 129 -15.65 6.84 -3.50
CA GLU A 129 -16.95 6.82 -2.83
C GLU A 129 -16.80 7.07 -1.32
N LYS A 130 -15.75 6.48 -0.72
CA LYS A 130 -15.45 6.61 0.71
C LYS A 130 -14.37 7.63 1.00
N ARG A 131 -13.76 8.23 -0.04
CA ARG A 131 -12.54 9.05 0.04
C ARG A 131 -11.48 8.42 0.94
N ALA A 132 -11.29 7.11 0.80
CA ALA A 132 -10.49 6.31 1.72
C ALA A 132 -9.42 5.50 0.99
N TYR A 133 -8.28 5.35 1.66
CA TYR A 133 -7.15 4.53 1.22
C TYR A 133 -7.16 3.18 1.95
N LEU A 134 -7.35 2.11 1.19
CA LEU A 134 -7.44 0.74 1.67
C LEU A 134 -6.15 -0.01 1.34
N GLY A 135 -5.50 -0.55 2.35
CA GLY A 135 -4.35 -1.43 2.18
C GLY A 135 -4.75 -2.89 2.31
N PHE A 136 -4.22 -3.74 1.44
CA PHE A 136 -4.42 -5.18 1.44
C PHE A 136 -3.05 -5.85 1.51
N ILE A 137 -2.83 -6.68 2.52
CA ILE A 137 -1.61 -7.46 2.72
C ILE A 137 -1.96 -8.92 2.36
N PRO A 138 -1.60 -9.40 1.16
CA PRO A 138 -1.84 -10.79 0.77
C PRO A 138 -1.31 -11.77 1.82
N ASN A 139 -2.11 -12.78 2.20
CA ASN A 139 -1.66 -13.81 3.12
C ASN A 139 -0.53 -14.67 2.51
N ASP A 140 -0.66 -15.00 1.21
CA ASP A 140 0.38 -15.67 0.44
C ASP A 140 1.27 -14.65 -0.30
N GLN A 141 2.18 -14.05 0.46
CA GLN A 141 3.13 -13.04 -0.04
C GLN A 141 4.03 -13.59 -1.14
N VAL A 142 4.48 -14.83 -1.03
CA VAL A 142 5.44 -15.43 -1.96
C VAL A 142 4.80 -15.60 -3.33
N ALA A 143 3.66 -16.30 -3.41
CA ALA A 143 3.02 -16.54 -4.69
C ALA A 143 2.49 -15.24 -5.31
N PHE A 144 2.06 -14.27 -4.49
CA PHE A 144 1.65 -12.97 -4.99
C PHE A 144 2.82 -12.22 -5.66
N VAL A 145 3.95 -12.12 -4.97
CA VAL A 145 5.16 -11.47 -5.51
C VAL A 145 5.66 -12.17 -6.77
N ASP A 146 5.67 -13.50 -6.79
CA ASP A 146 6.11 -14.26 -7.97
C ASP A 146 5.21 -14.07 -9.18
N ARG A 147 3.91 -13.90 -8.99
CA ARG A 147 3.01 -13.54 -10.09
C ARG A 147 3.17 -12.09 -10.52
N LEU A 148 3.38 -11.17 -9.57
CA LEU A 148 3.57 -9.75 -9.87
C LEU A 148 4.86 -9.49 -10.67
N ARG A 149 5.89 -10.32 -10.50
CA ARG A 149 7.14 -10.24 -11.28
C ARG A 149 7.02 -10.78 -12.70
N LYS A 150 5.98 -11.54 -13.02
CA LYS A 150 5.77 -12.15 -14.35
C LYS A 150 5.03 -11.23 -15.31
N VAL A 151 4.74 -9.99 -14.91
CA VAL A 151 4.00 -9.01 -15.70
C VAL A 151 4.79 -7.76 -16.01
#